data_AF-A0A1Q5PIT9-F1
#
_entry.id   AF-A0A1Q5PIT9-F1
#
_cell.length_a   1.000
_cell.length_b   1.000
_cell.length_c   1.000
_cell.angle_alpha   90.00
_cell.angle_beta   90.00
_cell.angle_gamma   90.00
#
_symmetry.space_group_name_H-M   'P 1'
#
loop_
_entity.id
_entity.type
_entity.pdbx_description
1 polymer ?
#
loop_
_entity_poly.entity_id
_entity_poly.type
_entity_poly.pdbx_seq_one_letter_code
_entity_poly.pdbx_strand_id
1 'polypeptide(L)'
;MKKPNRTYAKVMLAAALGFSFAAEATNLTSANAAAVTVTIQDDKLPMQQELLGEFADINAITAENTRQAYITFMENVREQKGAWGDTEWQNAKNILERLNAHKETVEKELGTDDKGKIKMLQSEFRSLETAGDIKD
;
A
#
# COMPACT_ATOMS: atom_id res chain seq x y z
N MET A 1 -16.08 22.89 -61.80
CA MET A 1 -14.64 23.09 -62.02
C MET A 1 -13.84 22.32 -60.96
N LYS A 2 -12.77 21.62 -61.39
CA LYS A 2 -11.58 21.09 -60.67
C LYS A 2 -11.72 19.99 -59.57
N LYS A 3 -11.10 18.82 -59.83
CA LYS A 3 -10.59 17.79 -58.88
C LYS A 3 -9.17 18.20 -58.39
N PRO A 4 -8.61 17.75 -57.23
CA PRO A 4 -7.92 16.42 -57.08
C PRO A 4 -8.00 15.82 -55.63
N ASN A 5 -8.03 14.50 -55.38
CA ASN A 5 -6.99 13.44 -55.30
C ASN A 5 -5.99 13.45 -54.10
N ARG A 6 -5.99 12.31 -53.36
CA ARG A 6 -4.94 11.69 -52.50
C ARG A 6 -4.83 12.24 -51.06
N THR A 7 -4.70 11.43 -50.01
CA THR A 7 -3.58 10.51 -49.73
C THR A 7 -3.93 9.51 -48.61
N TYR A 8 -3.53 8.25 -48.78
CA TYR A 8 -3.49 7.23 -47.73
C TYR A 8 -2.32 7.50 -46.79
N ALA A 9 -2.56 7.55 -45.49
CA ALA A 9 -1.55 7.26 -44.48
C ALA A 9 -2.02 6.06 -43.66
N LYS A 10 -1.42 4.90 -43.96
CA LYS A 10 -1.38 3.77 -43.04
C LYS A 10 -0.50 4.19 -41.87
N VAL A 11 -1.03 4.19 -40.65
CA VAL A 11 -0.22 3.99 -39.46
C VAL A 11 -0.62 2.65 -38.87
N MET A 12 0.35 1.76 -38.91
CA MET A 12 0.36 0.42 -38.37
C MET A 12 0.52 0.46 -36.84
N LEU A 13 -0.17 -0.48 -36.18
CA LEU A 13 0.35 -1.36 -35.14
C LEU A 13 0.73 -0.80 -33.75
N ALA A 14 -0.10 -1.15 -32.76
CA ALA A 14 0.26 -1.97 -31.59
C ALA A 14 -1.06 -2.47 -30.96
N ALA A 15 -1.53 -3.70 -31.23
CA ALA A 15 -1.24 -4.91 -30.45
C ALA A 15 -1.35 -4.67 -28.93
N ALA A 16 -2.53 -4.95 -28.35
CA ALA A 16 -2.79 -6.05 -27.40
C ALA A 16 -1.94 -5.96 -26.12
N LEU A 17 -2.54 -5.78 -24.94
CA LEU A 17 -3.14 -6.87 -24.17
C LEU A 17 -4.41 -6.39 -23.46
N GLY A 18 -5.53 -7.05 -23.76
CA GLY A 18 -6.77 -6.88 -23.04
C GLY A 18 -6.73 -7.61 -21.70
N PHE A 19 -7.19 -6.94 -20.66
CA PHE A 19 -7.85 -7.61 -19.55
C PHE A 19 -9.34 -7.30 -19.68
N SER A 20 -10.05 -8.20 -20.34
CA SER A 20 -11.52 -8.20 -20.35
C SER A 20 -12.01 -8.68 -18.99
N PHE A 21 -12.51 -7.78 -18.15
CA PHE A 21 -13.40 -8.17 -17.07
C PHE A 21 -14.82 -8.21 -17.66
N ALA A 22 -15.30 -9.42 -17.96
CA ALA A 22 -16.71 -9.67 -18.20
C ALA A 22 -17.43 -9.67 -16.85
N ALA A 23 -17.93 -8.51 -16.43
CA ALA A 23 -18.98 -8.42 -15.42
C ALA A 23 -20.26 -8.02 -16.15
N GLU A 24 -21.11 -9.01 -16.39
CA GLU A 24 -22.45 -8.82 -16.93
C GLU A 24 -23.31 -8.13 -15.87
N ALA A 25 -23.41 -6.81 -15.93
CA ALA A 25 -24.44 -6.03 -15.26
C ALA A 25 -25.40 -5.51 -16.33
N THR A 26 -26.61 -6.05 -16.30
CA THR A 26 -27.72 -5.66 -17.16
C THR A 26 -28.08 -4.19 -16.92
N ASN A 27 -28.06 -3.41 -18.02
CA ASN A 27 -28.68 -2.10 -18.23
C ASN A 27 -28.51 -1.02 -17.14
N LEU A 28 -27.78 0.05 -17.47
CA LEU A 28 -28.39 1.35 -17.83
C LEU A 28 -27.33 2.39 -18.25
N THR A 29 -27.54 2.89 -19.47
CA THR A 29 -27.36 4.28 -19.90
C THR A 29 -25.95 4.89 -19.95
N SER A 30 -25.59 5.31 -21.16
CA SER A 30 -24.38 6.04 -21.50
C SER A 30 -24.45 7.46 -20.95
N ALA A 31 -23.60 7.78 -19.96
CA ALA A 31 -23.36 9.14 -19.54
C ALA A 31 -21.85 9.39 -19.42
N ASN A 32 -21.34 10.14 -20.40
CA ASN A 32 -20.19 11.03 -20.36
C ASN A 32 -18.99 10.59 -19.50
N ALA A 33 -17.89 10.23 -20.16
CA ALA A 33 -16.56 10.07 -19.58
C ALA A 33 -16.02 11.42 -19.09
N ALA A 34 -16.59 11.96 -18.02
CA ALA A 34 -15.85 12.81 -17.11
C ALA A 34 -14.89 11.89 -16.37
N ALA A 35 -13.60 12.22 -16.37
CA ALA A 35 -12.59 11.51 -15.61
C ALA A 35 -13.08 11.34 -14.17
N VAL A 36 -13.59 10.16 -13.85
CA VAL A 36 -13.71 9.70 -12.48
C VAL A 36 -12.26 9.55 -12.05
N THR A 37 -11.70 10.62 -11.50
CA THR A 37 -10.66 10.46 -10.50
C THR A 37 -11.30 9.62 -9.43
N VAL A 38 -11.13 8.30 -9.54
CA VAL A 38 -11.26 7.42 -8.40
C VAL A 38 -10.16 7.92 -7.50
N THR A 39 -10.50 8.84 -6.59
CA THR A 39 -9.75 8.98 -5.36
C THR A 39 -9.88 7.61 -4.74
N ILE A 40 -8.90 6.74 -5.02
CA ILE A 40 -8.59 5.62 -4.15
C ILE A 40 -8.18 6.35 -2.88
N GLN A 41 -9.18 6.70 -2.06
CA GLN A 41 -8.95 7.07 -0.69
C GLN A 41 -8.40 5.77 -0.13
N ASP A 42 -7.09 5.63 -0.20
CA ASP A 42 -6.39 4.55 0.45
C ASP A 42 -6.76 4.75 1.92
N ASP A 43 -7.66 3.93 2.44
CA ASP A 43 -8.21 4.08 3.79
C ASP A 43 -7.03 3.95 4.76
N LYS A 44 -6.42 5.10 5.07
CA LYS A 44 -5.29 5.18 5.97
C LYS A 44 -5.80 4.74 7.33
N LEU A 45 -5.13 3.75 7.91
CA LEU A 45 -5.48 3.28 9.24
C LEU A 45 -5.25 4.41 10.27
N PRO A 46 -6.01 4.43 11.38
CA PRO A 46 -5.72 5.32 12.49
C PRO A 46 -4.25 5.18 12.92
N MET A 47 -3.58 6.30 13.21
CA MET A 47 -2.15 6.39 13.56
C MET A 47 -1.16 6.01 12.44
N GLN A 48 -1.60 5.64 11.23
CA GLN A 48 -0.68 5.21 10.17
C GLN A 48 0.33 6.30 9.78
N GLN A 49 -0.13 7.55 9.68
CA GLN A 49 0.74 8.69 9.38
C GLN A 49 1.74 8.96 10.52
N GLU A 50 1.32 8.77 11.75
CA GLU A 50 2.12 9.00 12.95
C GLU A 50 3.18 7.91 13.13
N LEU A 51 2.81 6.65 12.95
CA LEU A 51 3.72 5.52 13.15
C LEU A 51 4.67 5.28 11.97
N LEU A 52 4.25 5.58 10.73
CA LEU A 52 5.08 5.32 9.54
C LEU A 52 5.75 6.57 8.96
N GLY A 53 5.31 7.78 9.34
CA GLY A 53 5.91 9.02 8.84
C GLY A 53 5.88 9.11 7.32
N GLU A 54 7.06 9.23 6.69
CA GLU A 54 7.20 9.27 5.23
C GLU A 54 6.74 7.97 4.53
N PHE A 55 6.73 6.84 5.25
CA PHE A 55 6.29 5.53 4.75
C PHE A 55 4.79 5.29 4.96
N ALA A 56 4.02 6.33 5.26
CA ALA A 56 2.58 6.22 5.50
C ALA A 56 1.79 5.82 4.24
N ASP A 57 2.34 5.99 3.04
CA ASP A 57 1.84 5.31 1.85
C ASP A 57 2.53 3.95 1.73
N ILE A 58 1.91 2.93 2.34
CA ILE A 58 2.49 1.57 2.41
C ILE A 58 2.65 0.99 1.00
N ASN A 59 1.74 1.30 0.08
CA ASN A 59 1.79 0.77 -1.29
C ASN A 59 2.97 1.34 -2.10
N ALA A 60 3.53 2.47 -1.68
CA ALA A 60 4.72 3.08 -2.28
C ALA A 60 6.05 2.58 -1.70
N ILE A 61 6.04 1.73 -0.68
CA ILE A 61 7.24 1.14 -0.07
C ILE A 61 7.88 0.16 -1.08
N THR A 62 9.16 0.33 -1.35
CA THR A 62 9.96 -0.55 -2.21
C THR A 62 10.75 -1.54 -1.37
N ALA A 63 11.33 -2.57 -1.99
CA ALA A 63 12.21 -3.50 -1.29
C ALA A 63 13.37 -2.78 -0.56
N GLU A 64 13.94 -1.75 -1.20
CA GLU A 64 15.08 -0.97 -0.67
C GLU A 64 14.75 -0.21 0.62
N ASN A 65 13.51 0.29 0.76
CA ASN A 65 13.09 1.09 1.91
C ASN A 65 12.22 0.30 2.92
N THR A 66 11.84 -0.94 2.60
CA THR A 66 11.01 -1.78 3.49
C THR A 66 11.61 -1.89 4.88
N ARG A 67 12.93 -2.17 5.00
CA ARG A 67 13.60 -2.22 6.32
C ARG A 67 13.41 -0.92 7.10
N GLN A 68 13.58 0.23 6.44
CA GLN A 68 13.49 1.53 7.09
C GLN A 68 12.05 1.81 7.56
N ALA A 69 11.03 1.41 6.80
CA ALA A 69 9.64 1.53 7.22
C ALA A 69 9.34 0.77 8.54
N TYR A 70 9.87 -0.44 8.71
CA TYR A 70 9.74 -1.19 9.98
C TYR A 70 10.53 -0.54 11.12
N ILE A 71 11.67 0.07 10.84
CA ILE A 71 12.46 0.81 11.85
C ILE A 71 11.65 2.00 12.34
N THR A 72 11.14 2.84 11.42
CA THR A 72 10.32 4.01 11.74
C THR A 72 9.07 3.62 12.52
N PHE A 73 8.37 2.56 12.10
CA PHE A 73 7.25 1.99 12.85
C PHE A 73 7.62 1.71 14.32
N MET A 74 8.71 0.95 14.52
CA MET A 74 9.10 0.53 15.87
C MET A 74 9.68 1.66 16.72
N GLU A 75 10.35 2.65 16.13
CA GLU A 75 10.79 3.85 16.84
C GLU A 75 9.59 4.59 17.43
N ASN A 76 8.58 4.86 16.60
CA ASN A 76 7.36 5.55 17.05
C ASN A 76 6.55 4.73 18.08
N VAL A 77 6.44 3.41 17.89
CA VAL A 77 5.83 2.52 18.90
C VAL A 77 6.55 2.63 20.25
N ARG A 78 7.89 2.58 20.26
CA ARG A 78 8.66 2.66 21.52
C ARG A 78 8.46 3.98 22.24
N GLU A 79 8.37 5.08 21.49
CA GLU A 79 8.17 6.42 22.04
C GLU A 79 6.77 6.58 22.63
N GLN A 80 5.74 6.12 21.94
CA GLN A 80 4.35 6.46 22.26
C GLN A 80 3.65 5.44 23.18
N LYS A 81 4.08 4.17 23.21
CA LYS A 81 3.44 3.08 23.97
C LYS A 81 3.21 3.34 25.46
N GLY A 82 3.90 4.32 26.05
CA GLY A 82 3.73 4.67 27.47
C GLY A 82 2.37 5.31 27.78
N ALA A 83 1.66 5.80 26.77
CA ALA A 83 0.35 6.45 26.89
C ALA A 83 -0.78 5.70 26.17
N TRP A 84 -0.50 4.50 25.64
CA TRP A 84 -1.45 3.72 24.86
C TRP A 84 -2.31 2.85 25.76
N GLY A 85 -3.60 2.72 25.42
CA GLY A 85 -4.45 1.64 25.88
C GLY A 85 -4.75 0.64 24.76
N ASP A 86 -5.68 -0.28 25.00
CA ASP A 86 -6.13 -1.30 24.06
C ASP A 86 -6.36 -0.81 22.62
N THR A 87 -7.00 0.36 22.46
CA THR A 87 -7.37 0.87 21.12
C THR A 87 -6.12 1.26 20.31
N GLU A 88 -5.17 1.95 20.93
CA GLU A 88 -3.91 2.31 20.27
C GLU A 88 -3.07 1.08 19.94
N TRP A 89 -3.04 0.08 20.83
CA TRP A 89 -2.39 -1.20 20.55
C TRP A 89 -3.00 -1.92 19.36
N GLN A 90 -4.34 -2.00 19.27
CA GLN A 90 -5.02 -2.60 18.12
C GLN A 90 -4.75 -1.83 16.82
N ASN A 91 -4.74 -0.49 16.87
CA ASN A 91 -4.41 0.32 15.69
C ASN A 91 -2.99 0.07 15.20
N ALA A 92 -2.00 0.06 16.11
CA ALA A 92 -0.60 -0.24 15.78
C ALA A 92 -0.43 -1.66 15.20
N LYS A 93 -1.16 -2.65 15.75
CA LYS A 93 -1.20 -4.02 15.23
C LYS A 93 -1.72 -4.08 13.80
N ASN A 94 -2.85 -3.41 13.51
CA ASN A 94 -3.43 -3.38 12.17
C ASN A 94 -2.45 -2.75 11.15
N ILE A 95 -1.71 -1.71 11.55
CA ILE A 95 -0.67 -1.11 10.72
C ILE A 95 0.47 -2.12 10.45
N LEU A 96 0.94 -2.81 11.48
CA LEU A 96 1.98 -3.84 11.33
C LEU A 96 1.52 -4.97 10.40
N GLU A 97 0.28 -5.42 10.52
CA GLU A 97 -0.31 -6.44 9.64
C GLU A 97 -0.35 -5.98 8.18
N ARG A 98 -0.76 -4.74 7.93
CA ARG A 98 -0.76 -4.15 6.59
C ARG A 98 0.66 -4.01 6.02
N LEU A 99 1.62 -3.61 6.85
CA LEU A 99 3.03 -3.54 6.46
C LEU A 99 3.59 -4.93 6.12
N ASN A 100 3.20 -5.96 6.88
CA ASN A 100 3.58 -7.35 6.61
C ASN A 100 3.00 -7.86 5.29
N ALA A 101 1.73 -7.59 5.02
CA ALA A 101 1.09 -7.97 3.76
C ALA A 101 1.80 -7.33 2.56
N HIS A 102 2.17 -6.05 2.67
CA HIS A 102 2.94 -5.38 1.63
C HIS A 102 4.35 -5.95 1.48
N LYS A 103 5.04 -6.20 2.61
CA LYS A 103 6.39 -6.81 2.63
C LYS A 103 6.43 -8.15 1.89
N GLU A 104 5.37 -8.95 1.95
CA GLU A 104 5.27 -10.22 1.19
C GLU A 104 5.32 -10.01 -0.32
N THR A 105 4.78 -8.89 -0.83
CA THR A 105 4.79 -8.56 -2.27
C THR A 105 6.19 -8.25 -2.80
N VAL A 106 7.06 -7.69 -1.95
CA VAL A 106 8.45 -7.32 -2.28
C VAL A 106 9.48 -8.29 -1.71
N GLU A 107 9.06 -9.37 -1.04
CA GLU A 107 9.94 -10.24 -0.24
C GLU A 107 11.05 -10.93 -1.04
N LYS A 108 10.83 -11.16 -2.33
CA LYS A 108 11.83 -11.78 -3.23
C LYS A 108 13.05 -10.90 -3.45
N GLU A 109 12.89 -9.58 -3.34
CA GLU A 109 13.94 -8.58 -3.56
C GLU A 109 14.67 -8.23 -2.25
N LEU A 110 14.11 -8.61 -1.10
CA LEU A 110 14.72 -8.36 0.21
C LEU A 110 15.93 -9.26 0.47
N GLY A 111 17.02 -8.65 0.94
CA GLY A 111 18.20 -9.36 1.41
C GLY A 111 17.94 -10.15 2.70
N THR A 112 18.79 -11.16 2.96
CA THR A 112 18.67 -11.99 4.18
C THR A 112 18.76 -11.14 5.46
N ASP A 113 19.65 -10.15 5.48
CA ASP A 113 19.81 -9.26 6.64
C ASP A 113 18.57 -8.39 6.86
N ASP A 114 17.91 -7.94 5.77
CA ASP A 114 16.66 -7.17 5.87
C ASP A 114 15.57 -8.00 6.53
N LYS A 115 15.41 -9.24 6.03
CA LYS A 115 14.45 -10.20 6.58
C LYS A 115 14.73 -10.51 8.05
N GLY A 116 16.00 -10.68 8.41
CA GLY A 116 16.42 -10.89 9.79
C GLY A 116 16.05 -9.71 10.70
N LYS A 117 16.39 -8.48 10.28
CA LYS A 117 16.07 -7.26 11.04
C LYS A 117 14.56 -7.07 11.19
N ILE A 118 13.79 -7.26 10.12
CA ILE A 118 12.32 -7.15 10.14
C ILE A 118 11.71 -8.15 11.12
N LYS A 119 12.13 -9.42 11.09
CA LYS A 119 11.65 -10.44 12.03
C LYS A 119 11.93 -10.09 13.49
N MET A 120 13.12 -9.56 13.78
CA MET A 120 13.47 -9.10 15.12
C MET A 120 12.55 -7.95 15.58
N LEU A 121 12.29 -6.97 14.71
CA LEU A 121 11.39 -5.85 15.01
C LEU A 121 9.93 -6.32 15.23
N GLN A 122 9.45 -7.27 14.43
CA GLN A 122 8.14 -7.89 14.63
C GLN A 122 8.04 -8.63 15.98
N SER A 123 9.10 -9.35 16.37
CA SER A 123 9.15 -10.03 17.67
C SER A 123 9.14 -9.03 18.83
N GLU A 124 9.84 -7.92 18.68
CA GLU A 124 9.86 -6.85 19.66
C GLU A 124 8.49 -6.22 19.84
N PHE A 125 7.79 -5.88 18.74
CA PHE A 125 6.42 -5.37 18.80
C PHE A 125 5.51 -6.28 19.64
N ARG A 126 5.50 -7.59 19.34
CA ARG A 126 4.69 -8.58 20.07
C ARG A 126 5.01 -8.61 21.57
N SER A 127 6.29 -8.44 21.91
CA SER A 127 6.73 -8.41 23.31
C SER A 127 6.22 -7.15 24.03
N LEU A 128 6.21 -6.01 23.33
CA LEU A 128 5.69 -4.75 23.85
C LEU A 128 4.16 -4.75 23.98
N GLU A 129 3.44 -5.26 22.97
CA GLU A 129 1.98 -5.44 22.99
C GLU A 129 1.57 -6.29 24.20
N THR A 130 2.19 -7.46 24.36
CA THR A 130 1.94 -8.35 25.52
C THR A 130 2.19 -7.65 26.86
N ALA A 131 3.24 -6.82 26.95
CA ALA A 131 3.54 -6.07 28.17
C ALA A 131 2.60 -4.87 28.39
N GLY A 132 1.98 -4.34 27.33
CA GLY A 132 0.94 -3.33 27.36
C GLY A 132 -0.37 -3.92 27.88
N ASP A 133 -0.82 -5.04 27.30
CA ASP A 133 -2.05 -5.76 27.69
C ASP A 133 -2.06 -6.18 29.18
N ILE A 134 -0.88 -6.38 29.80
CA ILE A 134 -0.78 -6.71 31.23
C ILE A 134 -1.03 -5.50 32.14
N LYS A 135 -0.88 -4.27 31.65
CA LYS A 135 -0.93 -3.03 32.45
C LYS A 135 -2.30 -2.36 32.49
N ASP A 136 -3.14 -2.61 31.49
CA ASP A 136 -4.50 -2.08 31.39
C ASP A 136 -5.51 -2.87 32.25
#